data_AF-A0A519I0E5-F1
#
_entry.id   AF-A0A519I0E5-F1
#
_cell.length_a   1.000
_cell.length_b   1.000
_cell.length_c   1.000
_cell.angle_alpha   90.00
_cell.angle_beta   90.00
_cell.angle_gamma   90.00
#
_symmetry.space_group_name_H-M   'P 1'
#
loop_
_entity.id
_entity.type
_entity.pdbx_description
1 polymer ?
#
loop_
_entity_poly.entity_id
_entity_poly.type
_entity_poly.pdbx_seq_one_letter_code
_entity_poly.pdbx_strand_id
1 'polypeptide(L)'
;MRFSTLAAVLALACAGPAVAQTPPPPPPVSTAAPADVATPEAIVAALYNVISGDAGVARDWGRFRSLFHPTARLMPSGINSQGQGVVRSITPDEYTTRSEARLVGEGFHEREIARRSERFGQIVHVWTTYESLHRLSDPQPFARGINSIQLFNDGTRWWIVSVYWQSETPTTPLPAEYLPPAG
;
A
#
# COMPACT_ATOMS: atom_id res chain seq x y z
N MET A 1 -64.36 39.29 -3.46
CA MET A 1 -64.78 37.89 -3.70
C MET A 1 -63.72 37.24 -4.58
N ARG A 2 -62.92 36.23 -4.23
CA ARG A 2 -62.78 35.31 -3.09
C ARG A 2 -61.27 35.13 -2.84
N PHE A 3 -60.83 35.11 -1.59
CA PHE A 3 -59.46 34.78 -1.22
C PHE A 3 -59.29 33.25 -1.25
N SER A 4 -58.32 32.73 -2.00
CA SER A 4 -57.93 31.31 -1.98
C SER A 4 -56.71 31.16 -1.08
N THR A 5 -56.90 30.55 0.08
CA THR A 5 -55.85 30.23 1.05
C THR A 5 -55.05 29.02 0.54
N LEU A 6 -53.78 29.20 0.20
CA LEU A 6 -52.86 28.07 0.01
C LEU A 6 -52.47 27.53 1.40
N ALA A 7 -52.91 26.32 1.72
CA ALA A 7 -52.41 25.58 2.88
C ALA A 7 -51.06 24.95 2.52
N ALA A 8 -49.98 25.44 3.13
CA ALA A 8 -48.67 24.80 3.06
C ALA A 8 -48.65 23.61 4.04
N VAL A 9 -48.59 22.38 3.53
CA VAL A 9 -48.33 21.19 4.34
C VAL A 9 -46.83 21.10 4.57
N LEU A 10 -46.40 21.41 5.79
CA LEU A 10 -45.03 21.23 6.25
C LEU A 10 -44.82 19.75 6.60
N ALA A 11 -44.17 18.98 5.71
CA ALA A 11 -43.75 17.62 6.01
C ALA A 11 -42.50 17.66 6.91
N LEU A 12 -42.67 17.39 8.20
CA LEU A 12 -41.57 17.17 9.13
C LEU A 12 -40.90 15.82 8.80
N ALA A 13 -39.74 15.85 8.16
CA ALA A 13 -38.90 14.67 8.00
C ALA A 13 -38.13 14.43 9.30
N CYS A 14 -38.48 13.38 10.03
CA CYS A 14 -37.72 12.91 11.19
C CYS A 14 -36.39 12.31 10.71
N ALA A 15 -35.31 13.10 10.76
CA ALA A 15 -33.95 12.57 10.60
C ALA A 15 -33.55 11.87 11.90
N GLY A 16 -33.65 10.54 11.93
CA GLY A 16 -33.05 9.73 13.01
C GLY A 16 -31.51 9.78 12.95
N PRO A 17 -30.80 9.65 14.08
CA PRO A 17 -29.35 9.66 14.08
C PRO A 17 -28.84 8.45 13.28
N ALA A 18 -28.00 8.73 12.28
CA ALA A 18 -27.26 7.69 11.59
C ALA A 18 -26.32 7.00 12.59
N VAL A 19 -26.66 5.77 12.98
CA VAL A 19 -25.77 4.92 13.76
C VAL A 19 -24.58 4.63 12.84
N ALA A 20 -23.42 5.23 13.14
CA ALA A 20 -22.17 4.88 12.47
C ALA A 20 -21.93 3.39 12.69
N GLN A 21 -22.08 2.59 11.63
CA GLN A 21 -21.76 1.18 11.68
C GLN A 21 -20.26 1.06 11.97
N THR A 22 -19.93 0.47 13.12
CA THR A 22 -18.55 0.12 13.43
C THR A 22 -18.07 -0.83 12.33
N PRO A 23 -16.92 -0.56 11.68
CA PRO A 23 -16.38 -1.46 10.69
C PRO A 23 -16.27 -2.88 11.28
N PRO A 24 -16.55 -3.94 10.50
CA PRO A 24 -16.32 -5.29 10.97
C PRO A 24 -14.86 -5.43 11.44
N PRO A 25 -14.62 -6.20 12.52
CA PRO A 25 -13.27 -6.44 12.98
C PRO A 25 -12.45 -7.06 11.84
N PRO A 26 -11.18 -6.65 11.65
CA PRO A 26 -10.34 -7.22 10.61
C PRO A 26 -10.23 -8.75 10.82
N PRO A 27 -10.07 -9.52 9.74
CA PRO A 27 -9.84 -10.96 9.87
C PRO A 27 -8.63 -11.22 10.78
N PRO A 28 -8.62 -12.35 11.52
CA PRO A 28 -7.52 -12.67 12.41
C PRO A 28 -6.19 -12.67 11.64
N VAL A 29 -5.30 -11.77 12.06
CA VAL A 29 -3.99 -11.62 11.45
C VAL A 29 -3.18 -12.86 11.81
N SER A 30 -2.70 -13.59 10.80
CA SER A 30 -1.74 -14.67 11.01
C SER A 30 -0.54 -14.12 11.78
N THR A 31 -0.01 -14.87 12.75
CA THR A 31 1.19 -14.42 13.46
C THR A 31 2.36 -14.36 12.48
N ALA A 32 3.04 -13.22 12.41
CA ALA A 32 4.18 -13.07 11.51
C ALA A 32 5.28 -14.06 11.89
N ALA A 33 5.95 -14.63 10.89
CA ALA A 33 7.13 -15.43 11.13
C ALA A 33 8.18 -14.56 11.84
N PRO A 34 8.78 -15.00 12.97
CA PRO A 34 9.74 -14.16 13.71
C PRO A 34 10.89 -13.65 12.84
N ALA A 35 11.35 -14.45 11.86
CA ALA A 35 12.39 -14.06 10.93
C ALA A 35 11.99 -12.88 10.03
N ASP A 36 10.72 -12.78 9.62
CA ASP A 36 10.24 -11.69 8.75
C ASP A 36 10.29 -10.34 9.47
N VAL A 37 10.22 -10.30 10.79
CA VAL A 37 10.02 -9.06 11.57
C VAL A 37 11.13 -8.77 12.56
N ALA A 38 12.23 -9.49 12.45
CA ALA A 38 13.40 -9.36 13.31
C ALA A 38 14.21 -8.08 13.03
N THR A 39 14.31 -7.67 11.76
CA THR A 39 15.08 -6.49 11.35
C THR A 39 14.34 -5.64 10.31
N PRO A 40 14.72 -4.36 10.13
CA PRO A 40 14.19 -3.51 9.07
C PRO A 40 14.37 -4.12 7.67
N GLU A 41 15.50 -4.77 7.43
CA GLU A 41 15.81 -5.41 6.15
C GLU A 41 14.91 -6.62 5.91
N ALA A 42 14.72 -7.45 6.94
CA ALA A 42 13.90 -8.65 6.85
C ALA A 42 12.43 -8.32 6.55
N ILE A 43 11.87 -7.29 7.19
CA ILE A 43 10.45 -6.95 7.00
C ILE A 43 10.18 -6.34 5.62
N VAL A 44 11.13 -5.57 5.07
CA VAL A 44 11.03 -5.07 3.69
C VAL A 44 11.19 -6.21 2.69
N ALA A 45 12.12 -7.15 2.94
CA ALA A 45 12.26 -8.34 2.10
C ALA A 45 10.99 -9.22 2.12
N ALA A 46 10.39 -9.41 3.29
CA ALA A 46 9.13 -10.14 3.46
C ALA A 46 7.97 -9.44 2.73
N LEU A 47 7.90 -8.10 2.77
CA LEU A 47 6.92 -7.30 2.03
C LEU A 47 7.01 -7.55 0.52
N TYR A 48 8.21 -7.48 -0.06
CA TYR A 48 8.39 -7.74 -1.51
C TYR A 48 8.14 -9.20 -1.87
N ASN A 49 8.58 -10.12 -1.02
CA ASN A 49 8.40 -11.54 -1.27
C ASN A 49 6.93 -11.95 -1.27
N VAL A 50 6.12 -11.49 -0.31
CA VAL A 50 4.73 -11.96 -0.16
C VAL A 50 3.79 -11.47 -1.26
N ILE A 51 4.10 -10.35 -1.92
CA ILE A 51 3.36 -9.88 -3.10
C ILE A 51 3.89 -10.47 -4.42
N SER A 52 5.03 -11.16 -4.36
CA SER A 52 5.72 -11.73 -5.53
C SER A 52 5.40 -13.21 -5.75
N GLY A 53 5.38 -13.63 -7.01
CA GLY A 53 5.13 -15.01 -7.42
C GLY A 53 4.62 -15.10 -8.85
N ASP A 54 4.77 -16.28 -9.45
CA ASP A 54 4.37 -16.52 -10.84
C ASP A 54 2.85 -16.43 -11.04
N ALA A 55 2.45 -16.37 -12.31
CA ALA A 55 1.03 -16.40 -12.68
C ALA A 55 0.35 -17.66 -12.15
N GLY A 56 -0.86 -17.50 -11.60
CA GLY A 56 -1.63 -18.57 -10.97
C GLY A 56 -1.22 -18.90 -9.53
N VAL A 57 -0.13 -18.32 -9.00
CA VAL A 57 0.30 -18.57 -7.62
C VAL A 57 -0.42 -17.60 -6.67
N ALA A 58 -1.32 -18.14 -5.84
CA ALA A 58 -2.01 -17.37 -4.81
C ALA A 58 -1.04 -16.72 -3.82
N ARG A 59 -1.36 -15.50 -3.37
CA ARG A 59 -0.53 -14.78 -2.39
C ARG A 59 -0.91 -15.17 -0.96
N ASP A 60 0.09 -15.22 -0.08
CA ASP A 60 -0.14 -15.41 1.34
C ASP A 60 -0.55 -14.08 1.98
N TRP A 61 -1.83 -13.73 1.84
CA TRP A 61 -2.36 -12.51 2.42
C TRP A 61 -2.41 -12.54 3.95
N GLY A 62 -2.33 -13.71 4.58
CA GLY A 62 -2.18 -13.83 6.03
C GLY A 62 -0.81 -13.31 6.46
N ARG A 63 0.25 -13.78 5.81
CA ARG A 63 1.62 -13.29 5.99
C ARG A 63 1.72 -11.81 5.65
N PHE A 64 1.14 -11.35 4.54
CA PHE A 64 1.17 -9.91 4.18
C PHE A 64 0.60 -9.04 5.31
N ARG A 65 -0.63 -9.33 5.76
CA ARG A 65 -1.28 -8.57 6.85
C ARG A 65 -0.46 -8.58 8.13
N SER A 66 0.22 -9.69 8.42
CA SER A 66 1.03 -9.85 9.63
C SER A 66 2.21 -8.89 9.74
N LEU A 67 2.65 -8.28 8.63
CA LEU A 67 3.76 -7.33 8.60
C LEU A 67 3.35 -5.91 9.02
N PHE A 68 2.05 -5.59 8.97
CA PHE A 68 1.57 -4.21 9.13
C PHE A 68 1.08 -3.92 10.53
N HIS A 69 1.41 -2.72 11.02
CA HIS A 69 0.78 -2.16 12.20
C HIS A 69 -0.73 -1.93 11.95
N PRO A 70 -1.63 -2.03 12.95
CA PRO A 70 -3.07 -1.81 12.75
C PRO A 70 -3.45 -0.45 12.15
N THR A 71 -2.62 0.57 12.33
CA THR A 71 -2.84 1.92 11.77
C THR A 71 -2.21 2.11 10.39
N ALA A 72 -1.57 1.08 9.82
CA ALA A 72 -0.75 1.25 8.64
C ALA A 72 -1.55 1.62 7.40
N ARG A 73 -0.90 2.31 6.48
CA ARG A 73 -1.47 2.70 5.19
C ARG A 73 -0.53 2.40 4.03
N LEU A 74 -1.11 1.91 2.95
CA LEU A 74 -0.50 1.86 1.64
C LEU A 74 -0.99 3.08 0.86
N MET A 75 -0.07 3.80 0.26
CA MET A 75 -0.33 5.09 -0.35
C MET A 75 0.30 5.20 -1.74
N PRO A 76 -0.38 4.74 -2.82
CA PRO A 76 0.04 5.07 -4.16
C PRO A 76 -0.16 6.57 -4.42
N SER A 77 0.87 7.22 -4.96
CA SER A 77 0.79 8.56 -5.53
C SER A 77 1.04 8.58 -7.03
N GLY A 78 0.67 9.70 -7.63
CA GLY A 78 0.96 9.98 -9.02
C GLY A 78 0.48 11.36 -9.44
N ILE A 79 0.61 11.62 -10.73
CA ILE A 79 0.00 12.77 -11.40
C ILE A 79 -1.28 12.28 -12.10
N ASN A 80 -2.41 12.95 -11.87
CA ASN A 80 -3.66 12.63 -12.55
C ASN A 80 -3.71 13.22 -13.98
N SER A 81 -4.80 12.97 -14.72
CA SER A 81 -4.98 13.50 -16.08
C SER A 81 -5.04 15.03 -16.18
N GLN A 82 -5.24 15.73 -15.06
CA GLN A 82 -5.23 17.21 -14.99
C GLN A 82 -3.86 17.77 -14.60
N GLY A 83 -2.82 16.93 -14.50
CA GLY A 83 -1.49 17.35 -14.09
C GLY A 83 -1.33 17.60 -12.59
N GLN A 84 -2.29 17.18 -11.76
CA GLN A 84 -2.26 17.39 -10.32
C GLN A 84 -1.68 16.18 -9.59
N GLY A 85 -0.85 16.45 -8.57
CA GLY A 85 -0.40 15.44 -7.63
C GLY A 85 -1.57 14.87 -6.83
N VAL A 86 -1.71 13.55 -6.84
CA VAL A 86 -2.75 12.84 -6.11
C VAL A 86 -2.12 11.72 -5.28
N VAL A 87 -2.73 11.46 -4.13
CA VAL A 87 -2.41 10.32 -3.28
C VAL A 87 -3.70 9.61 -2.90
N ARG A 88 -3.69 8.28 -2.90
CA ARG A 88 -4.75 7.49 -2.30
C ARG A 88 -4.21 6.92 -1.00
N SER A 89 -5.04 6.83 0.03
CA SER A 89 -4.68 6.14 1.28
C SER A 89 -5.60 4.94 1.43
N ILE A 90 -5.00 3.75 1.49
CA ILE A 90 -5.73 2.49 1.62
C ILE A 90 -5.12 1.64 2.73
N THR A 91 -5.95 0.80 3.32
CA THR A 91 -5.54 -0.21 4.31
C THR A 91 -4.85 -1.40 3.62
N PRO A 92 -4.09 -2.22 4.38
CA PRO A 92 -3.60 -3.51 3.89
C PRO A 92 -4.71 -4.40 3.31
N ASP A 93 -5.89 -4.44 3.95
CA ASP A 93 -7.02 -5.24 3.48
C ASP A 93 -7.57 -4.76 2.13
N GLU A 94 -7.74 -3.45 1.97
CA GLU A 94 -8.14 -2.87 0.70
C GLU A 94 -7.11 -3.14 -0.39
N TYR A 95 -5.82 -3.11 -0.07
CA TYR A 95 -4.76 -3.49 -1.01
C TYR A 95 -4.90 -4.95 -1.44
N THR A 96 -5.06 -5.89 -0.50
CA THR A 96 -5.22 -7.32 -0.84
C THR A 96 -6.40 -7.55 -1.77
N THR A 97 -7.54 -6.89 -1.50
CA THR A 97 -8.76 -7.01 -2.29
C THR A 97 -8.58 -6.49 -3.72
N ARG A 98 -7.87 -5.37 -3.89
CA ARG A 98 -7.68 -4.72 -5.19
C ARG A 98 -6.58 -5.35 -6.04
N SER A 99 -5.58 -5.94 -5.40
CA SER A 99 -4.36 -6.40 -6.07
C SER A 99 -4.42 -7.86 -6.48
N GLU A 100 -5.16 -8.72 -5.76
CA GLU A 100 -5.15 -10.18 -5.95
C GLU A 100 -5.30 -10.62 -7.41
N ALA A 101 -6.40 -10.21 -8.06
CA ALA A 101 -6.69 -10.64 -9.42
C ALA A 101 -5.57 -10.29 -10.41
N ARG A 102 -4.94 -9.12 -10.25
CA ARG A 102 -3.86 -8.66 -11.12
C ARG A 102 -2.55 -9.40 -10.83
N LEU A 103 -2.16 -9.48 -9.56
CA LEU A 103 -0.89 -10.09 -9.15
C LEU A 103 -0.85 -11.59 -9.49
N VAL A 104 -1.97 -12.29 -9.30
CA VAL A 104 -2.08 -13.72 -9.60
C VAL A 104 -2.33 -13.95 -11.09
N GLY A 105 -3.15 -13.13 -11.75
CA GLY A 105 -3.52 -13.34 -13.15
C GLY A 105 -2.34 -13.25 -14.13
N GLU A 106 -1.50 -12.23 -13.97
CA GLU A 106 -0.40 -11.95 -14.91
C GLU A 106 0.96 -12.47 -14.41
N GLY A 107 1.04 -12.87 -13.15
CA GLY A 107 2.32 -13.01 -12.45
C GLY A 107 2.90 -11.64 -12.11
N PHE A 108 3.57 -11.57 -10.97
CA PHE A 108 4.14 -10.33 -10.49
C PHE A 108 5.32 -10.64 -9.58
N HIS A 109 6.44 -10.00 -9.84
CA HIS A 109 7.63 -10.03 -8.99
C HIS A 109 8.11 -8.60 -8.79
N GLU A 110 8.30 -8.20 -7.54
CA GLU A 110 8.90 -6.93 -7.19
C GLU A 110 10.31 -7.15 -6.65
N ARG A 111 11.28 -6.49 -7.26
CA ARG A 111 12.71 -6.59 -6.94
C ARG A 111 13.25 -5.25 -6.45
N GLU A 112 13.91 -5.25 -5.30
CA GLU A 112 14.72 -4.12 -4.84
C GLU A 112 15.98 -3.99 -5.70
N ILE A 113 16.29 -2.79 -6.20
CA ILE A 113 17.54 -2.52 -6.93
C ILE A 113 18.44 -1.49 -6.24
N ALA A 114 17.88 -0.59 -5.43
CA ALA A 114 18.67 0.38 -4.68
C ALA A 114 17.95 0.75 -3.39
N ARG A 115 18.71 1.16 -2.38
CA ARG A 115 18.20 1.45 -1.03
C ARG A 115 19.01 2.53 -0.34
N ARG A 116 18.32 3.38 0.40
CA ARG A 116 18.86 4.23 1.47
C ARG A 116 17.99 4.09 2.70
N SER A 117 18.58 4.14 3.89
CA SER A 117 17.83 4.01 5.13
C SER A 117 18.36 4.93 6.20
N GLU A 118 17.45 5.56 6.92
CA GLU A 118 17.74 6.43 8.05
C GLU A 118 17.04 5.89 9.29
N ARG A 119 17.70 5.98 10.45
CA ARG A 119 17.18 5.43 11.71
C ARG A 119 17.32 6.44 12.84
N PHE A 120 16.25 6.57 13.63
CA PHE A 120 16.27 7.30 14.89
C PHE A 120 15.42 6.58 15.94
N GLY A 121 16.04 6.10 17.01
CA GLY A 121 15.35 5.32 18.06
C GLY A 121 14.60 4.11 17.49
N GLN A 122 13.27 4.12 17.65
CA GLN A 122 12.34 3.05 17.25
C GLN A 122 11.80 3.19 15.81
N ILE A 123 12.18 4.24 15.06
CA ILE A 123 11.71 4.45 13.69
C ILE A 123 12.83 4.22 12.67
N VAL A 124 12.46 3.66 11.52
CA VAL A 124 13.30 3.56 10.33
C VAL A 124 12.53 4.06 9.12
N HIS A 125 13.17 4.87 8.30
CA HIS A 125 12.70 5.21 6.97
C HIS A 125 13.56 4.47 5.94
N VAL A 126 12.92 3.76 5.02
CA VAL A 126 13.56 3.05 3.91
C VAL A 126 13.09 3.69 2.61
N TRP A 127 14.03 4.28 1.88
CA TRP A 127 13.83 4.82 0.54
C TRP A 127 14.42 3.82 -0.46
N THR A 128 13.56 3.12 -1.19
CA THR A 128 13.97 1.94 -1.96
C THR A 128 13.40 1.96 -3.37
N THR A 129 14.26 1.74 -4.35
CA THR A 129 13.90 1.67 -5.77
C THR A 129 13.54 0.24 -6.13
N TYR A 130 12.39 0.06 -6.76
CA TYR A 130 11.89 -1.24 -7.18
C TYR A 130 11.78 -1.38 -8.70
N GLU A 131 11.79 -2.63 -9.13
CA GLU A 131 11.41 -3.07 -10.46
C GLU A 131 10.28 -4.09 -10.36
N SER A 132 9.28 -3.97 -11.22
CA SER A 132 8.18 -4.94 -11.34
C SER A 132 8.32 -5.74 -12.64
N LEU A 133 8.25 -7.06 -12.52
CA LEU A 133 8.39 -8.04 -13.61
C LEU A 133 7.18 -8.99 -13.58
N HIS A 134 6.77 -9.54 -14.72
CA HIS A 134 5.77 -10.62 -14.72
C HIS A 134 6.40 -11.95 -14.31
N ARG A 135 7.64 -12.19 -14.75
CA ARG A 135 8.50 -13.32 -14.36
C ARG A 135 9.88 -12.81 -14.01
N LEU A 136 10.56 -13.44 -13.04
CA LEU A 136 11.94 -13.09 -12.69
C LEU A 136 12.93 -13.21 -13.85
N SER A 137 12.62 -14.06 -14.84
CA SER A 137 13.43 -14.25 -16.04
C SER A 137 13.18 -13.21 -17.14
N ASP A 138 12.20 -12.31 -16.97
CA ASP A 138 11.92 -11.30 -17.99
C ASP A 138 13.12 -10.34 -18.12
N PRO A 139 13.53 -10.01 -19.36
CA PRO A 139 14.76 -9.25 -19.60
C PRO A 139 14.67 -7.79 -19.18
N GLN A 140 13.45 -7.24 -19.05
CA GLN A 140 13.17 -5.86 -18.69
C GLN A 140 11.96 -5.80 -17.78
N PRO A 141 11.95 -4.90 -16.77
CA PRO A 141 10.77 -4.66 -15.96
C PRO A 141 9.68 -3.95 -16.76
N PHE A 142 8.42 -4.23 -16.45
CA PHE A 142 7.29 -3.51 -17.04
C PHE A 142 6.98 -2.21 -16.27
N ALA A 143 7.44 -2.08 -15.03
CA ALA A 143 7.34 -0.87 -14.23
C ALA A 143 8.52 -0.74 -13.28
N ARG A 144 8.83 0.49 -12.90
CA ARG A 144 9.80 0.82 -11.85
C ARG A 144 9.23 1.94 -10.99
N GLY A 145 9.85 2.18 -9.85
CA GLY A 145 9.48 3.31 -9.00
C GLY A 145 10.23 3.30 -7.68
N ILE A 146 9.77 4.14 -6.76
CA ILE A 146 10.34 4.24 -5.42
C ILE A 146 9.26 3.99 -4.38
N ASN A 147 9.55 3.10 -3.43
CA ASN A 147 8.82 3.00 -2.18
C ASN A 147 9.55 3.83 -1.09
N SER A 148 8.77 4.63 -0.39
CA SER A 148 9.08 5.33 0.85
C SER A 148 8.36 4.57 1.97
N ILE A 149 9.10 3.71 2.65
CA ILE A 149 8.57 2.80 3.66
C ILE A 149 8.96 3.29 5.03
N GLN A 150 7.99 3.45 5.92
CA GLN A 150 8.26 3.75 7.32
C GLN A 150 8.00 2.52 8.17
N LEU A 151 8.95 2.25 9.06
CA LEU A 151 8.94 1.12 9.97
C LEU A 151 8.96 1.62 11.41
N PHE A 152 8.33 0.85 12.28
CA PHE A 152 8.26 1.08 13.72
C PHE A 152 8.65 -0.20 14.45
N ASN A 153 9.49 -0.08 15.47
CA ASN A 153 9.78 -1.16 16.41
C ASN A 153 9.04 -0.91 17.71
N ASP A 154 8.27 -1.89 18.19
CA ASP A 154 7.49 -1.79 19.44
C ASP A 154 8.24 -2.28 20.70
N GLY A 155 9.54 -2.55 20.57
CA GLY A 155 10.37 -3.19 21.59
C GLY A 155 10.45 -4.72 21.46
N THR A 156 9.57 -5.34 20.67
CA THR A 156 9.53 -6.81 20.45
C THR A 156 9.82 -7.17 19.00
N ARG A 157 9.28 -6.41 18.04
CA ARG A 157 9.40 -6.69 16.61
C ARG A 157 9.27 -5.41 15.77
N TRP A 158 9.59 -5.52 14.49
CA TRP A 158 9.30 -4.48 13.50
C TRP A 158 7.90 -4.60 12.91
N TRP A 159 7.35 -3.44 12.57
CA TRP A 159 6.07 -3.24 11.91
C TRP A 159 6.23 -2.28 10.74
N ILE A 160 5.47 -2.50 9.67
CA ILE A 160 5.28 -1.51 8.61
C ILE A 160 4.17 -0.56 9.05
N VAL A 161 4.45 0.75 9.08
CA VAL A 161 3.44 1.79 9.37
C VAL A 161 3.01 2.54 8.12
N SER A 162 3.86 2.64 7.11
CA SER A 162 3.47 3.16 5.80
C SER A 162 4.26 2.54 4.67
N VAL A 163 3.60 2.34 3.54
CA VAL A 163 4.22 2.09 2.23
C VAL A 163 3.69 3.17 1.31
N TYR A 164 4.47 4.22 1.09
CA TYR A 164 4.14 5.32 0.21
C TYR A 164 4.95 5.18 -1.07
N TRP A 165 4.35 5.24 -2.26
CA TRP A 165 5.12 5.01 -3.47
C TRP A 165 4.68 5.85 -4.65
N GLN A 166 5.67 6.11 -5.50
CA GLN A 166 5.52 6.77 -6.79
C GLN A 166 6.15 5.87 -7.85
N SER A 167 5.36 5.48 -8.85
CA SER A 167 5.88 4.81 -10.05
C SER A 167 6.59 5.81 -10.95
N GLU A 168 7.65 5.36 -11.60
CA GLU A 168 8.34 6.10 -12.64
C GLU A 168 7.41 6.35 -13.83
N THR A 169 7.51 7.55 -14.43
CA THR A 169 6.79 7.90 -15.65
C THR A 169 7.73 8.65 -16.60
N PRO A 170 7.39 8.82 -17.89
CA PRO A 170 8.19 9.64 -18.80
C PRO A 170 8.40 11.09 -18.31
N THR A 171 7.46 11.64 -17.54
CA THR A 171 7.55 13.00 -16.96
C THR A 171 8.12 13.01 -15.54
N THR A 172 8.38 11.85 -14.95
CA THR A 172 8.98 11.68 -13.62
C THR A 172 9.94 10.49 -13.68
N PRO A 173 11.07 10.62 -14.39
CA PRO A 173 12.06 9.56 -14.51
C PRO A 173 12.76 9.30 -13.17
N LEU A 174 13.26 8.08 -12.98
CA LEU A 174 14.06 7.76 -11.80
C LEU A 174 15.38 8.55 -11.81
N PRO A 175 15.68 9.32 -10.75
CA PRO A 175 16.97 9.98 -10.61
C PRO A 175 18.12 8.98 -10.54
N ALA A 176 19.26 9.30 -11.15
CA ALA A 176 20.42 8.42 -11.23
C ALA A 176 20.98 8.01 -9.86
N GLU A 177 20.87 8.89 -8.87
CA GLU A 177 21.33 8.62 -7.51
C GLU A 177 20.50 7.55 -6.78
N TYR A 178 19.32 7.21 -7.29
CA TYR A 178 18.46 6.13 -6.79
C TYR A 178 18.53 4.86 -7.64
N LEU A 179 19.54 4.74 -8.49
CA LEU A 179 19.84 3.53 -9.26
C LEU A 179 21.13 2.87 -8.76
N PRO A 180 21.32 1.56 -9.00
CA PRO A 180 22.62 0.93 -8.83
C PRO A 180 23.71 1.72 -9.57
N PRO A 181 24.96 1.73 -9.06
CA PRO A 181 26.09 2.26 -9.83
C PRO A 181 26.15 1.58 -11.20
N ALA A 182 26.43 2.36 -12.25
CA ALA A 182 26.78 1.78 -13.54
C ALA A 182 28.04 0.93 -13.34
N GLY A 183 27.93 -0.37 -13.62
CA GLY A 183 29.05 -1.33 -13.56
C GLY A 183 30.09 -1.10 -14.65
#